data_AF-A0A7C1QY73-F1
#
_entry.id   AF-A0A7C1QY73-F1
#
_cell.length_a   1.000
_cell.length_b   1.000
_cell.length_c   1.000
_cell.angle_alpha   90.00
_cell.angle_beta   90.00
_cell.angle_gamma   90.00
#
_symmetry.space_group_name_H-M   'P 1'
#
loop_
_entity.id
_entity.type
_entity.pdbx_description
1 polymer ?
#
loop_
_entity_poly.entity_id
_entity_poly.type
_entity_poly.pdbx_seq_one_letter_code
_entity_poly.pdbx_strand_id
1 'polypeptide(L)'
;VNIVHNNMVYGLTKGQASPTSQIGFKTKVQVFGVINEPFNAVAVAIALKSSFVARAFVGDMEKTKEIMIQAINHNGYAFIDLLCPCVTFNRVNTFQWFKENTYYIDNSHDQYDQEKAMRLVLNTNKFALGVLYINLNRRTYEENVRVFENNKNPLYQRTLDKTKLSNLLNTFR
;
A
#
# COMPACT_ATOMS: atom_id res chain seq x y z
N VAL A 1 -1.45 -8.42 -2.24
CA VAL A 1 -1.26 -7.44 -1.16
C VAL A 1 0.14 -6.85 -1.26
N ASN A 2 0.28 -5.53 -1.18
CA ASN A 2 1.56 -4.84 -1.12
C ASN A 2 1.74 -4.23 0.27
N ILE A 3 2.77 -4.65 1.00
CA ILE A 3 3.09 -4.19 2.35
C ILE A 3 4.37 -3.35 2.25
N VAL A 4 4.24 -2.06 2.47
CA VAL A 4 5.37 -1.12 2.46
C VAL A 4 5.88 -0.96 3.88
N HIS A 5 7.10 -1.42 4.13
CA HIS A 5 7.78 -1.22 5.41
C HIS A 5 8.32 0.20 5.48
N ASN A 6 7.55 1.09 6.11
CA ASN A 6 7.85 2.50 6.21
C ASN A 6 8.56 2.83 7.53
N ASN A 7 9.88 2.85 7.46
CA ASN A 7 10.78 3.19 8.57
C ASN A 7 11.40 4.60 8.43
N MET A 8 10.98 5.35 7.41
CA MET A 8 11.45 6.71 7.10
C MET A 8 12.97 6.83 6.92
N VAL A 9 13.68 5.72 6.59
CA VAL A 9 15.13 5.71 6.36
C VAL A 9 15.55 4.46 5.55
N TYR A 10 16.57 4.56 4.71
CA TYR A 10 17.17 3.39 4.07
C TYR A 10 18.09 2.64 5.03
N GLY A 11 17.51 1.71 5.79
CA GLY A 11 18.23 0.95 6.81
C GLY A 11 19.37 0.07 6.24
N LEU A 12 19.09 -0.71 5.19
CA LEU A 12 20.06 -1.67 4.65
C LEU A 12 21.33 -1.01 4.10
N THR A 13 21.18 0.15 3.46
CA THR A 13 22.30 0.91 2.88
C THR A 13 23.00 1.84 3.87
N LYS A 14 22.74 1.68 5.19
CA LYS A 14 23.37 2.40 6.30
C LYS A 14 22.81 3.81 6.59
N GLY A 15 21.52 4.03 6.38
CA GLY A 15 20.79 5.14 7.02
C GLY A 15 20.65 6.42 6.20
N GLN A 16 20.64 6.34 4.87
CA GLN A 16 20.29 7.50 4.02
C GLN A 16 18.80 7.86 4.17
N ALA A 17 18.43 9.10 3.93
CA ALA A 17 17.03 9.51 3.91
C ALA A 17 16.23 8.74 2.84
N SER A 18 15.02 8.32 3.21
CA SER A 18 14.03 7.76 2.28
C SER A 18 13.12 8.89 1.75
N PRO A 19 12.24 8.61 0.76
CA PRO A 19 11.25 9.58 0.32
C PRO A 19 10.27 10.00 1.42
N THR A 20 10.15 9.21 2.50
CA THR A 20 9.26 9.47 3.64
C THR A 20 9.96 10.15 4.83
N SER A 21 11.27 10.40 4.74
CA SER A 21 12.01 11.12 5.78
C SER A 21 11.51 12.57 5.93
N GLN A 22 11.35 13.03 7.18
CA GLN A 22 10.88 14.38 7.48
C GLN A 22 11.92 15.45 7.13
N ILE A 23 11.46 16.65 6.77
CA ILE A 23 12.33 17.82 6.57
C ILE A 23 13.17 18.06 7.81
N GLY A 24 14.46 18.37 7.60
CA GLY A 24 15.43 18.56 8.67
C GLY A 24 16.03 17.27 9.24
N PHE A 25 15.54 16.08 8.85
CA PHE A 25 16.13 14.81 9.28
C PHE A 25 17.59 14.69 8.81
N LYS A 26 18.54 14.61 9.74
CA LYS A 26 19.98 14.55 9.44
C LYS A 26 20.46 13.11 9.38
N THR A 27 21.26 12.82 8.36
CA THR A 27 21.96 11.54 8.20
C THR A 27 23.44 11.77 7.91
N LYS A 28 24.20 10.71 7.70
CA LYS A 28 25.62 10.81 7.28
C LYS A 28 25.80 11.49 5.92
N VAL A 29 24.81 11.44 5.03
CA VAL A 29 24.87 12.04 3.70
C VAL A 29 24.02 13.31 3.59
N GLN A 30 22.89 13.39 4.32
CA GLN A 30 22.10 14.61 4.48
C GLN A 30 22.57 15.38 5.71
N VAL A 31 23.78 15.94 5.67
CA VAL A 31 24.42 16.61 6.83
C VAL A 31 23.69 17.88 7.28
N PHE A 32 23.06 18.59 6.34
CA PHE A 32 22.24 19.77 6.61
C PHE A 32 20.76 19.44 6.84
N GLY A 33 20.39 18.16 6.77
CA GLY A 33 19.01 17.71 6.86
C GLY A 33 18.36 17.49 5.49
N VAL A 34 17.26 16.74 5.48
CA VAL A 34 16.41 16.57 4.29
C VAL A 34 15.70 17.89 3.96
N ILE A 35 15.69 18.27 2.70
CA ILE A 35 15.03 19.49 2.19
C ILE A 35 13.74 19.21 1.40
N ASN A 36 13.53 17.94 1.01
CA ASN A 36 12.38 17.55 0.21
C ASN A 36 11.17 17.29 1.10
N GLU A 37 9.99 17.63 0.58
CA GLU A 37 8.72 17.28 1.22
C GLU A 37 8.56 15.76 1.33
N PRO A 38 8.12 15.23 2.49
CA PRO A 38 7.92 13.80 2.66
C PRO A 38 6.81 13.27 1.75
N PHE A 39 7.11 12.19 1.03
CA PHE A 39 6.17 11.52 0.15
C PHE A 39 5.05 10.83 0.93
N ASN A 40 3.79 11.18 0.64
CA ASN A 40 2.63 10.53 1.24
C ASN A 40 2.13 9.37 0.35
N ALA A 41 2.68 8.17 0.58
CA ALA A 41 2.34 6.98 -0.19
C ALA A 41 0.85 6.59 -0.10
N VAL A 42 0.22 6.83 1.05
CA VAL A 42 -1.22 6.56 1.26
C VAL A 42 -2.08 7.49 0.42
N ALA A 43 -1.78 8.79 0.41
CA ALA A 43 -2.50 9.75 -0.45
C ALA A 43 -2.38 9.37 -1.93
N VAL A 44 -1.19 8.98 -2.39
CA VAL A 44 -0.98 8.51 -3.76
C VAL A 44 -1.77 7.23 -4.05
N ALA A 45 -1.80 6.27 -3.12
CA ALA A 45 -2.57 5.04 -3.29
C ALA A 45 -4.07 5.32 -3.45
N ILE A 46 -4.62 6.26 -2.68
CA ILE A 46 -6.02 6.71 -2.77
C ILE A 46 -6.25 7.48 -4.09
N ALA A 47 -5.35 8.38 -4.48
CA ALA A 47 -5.45 9.13 -5.75
C ALA A 47 -5.46 8.19 -6.97
N LEU A 48 -4.64 7.14 -6.92
CA LEU A 48 -4.62 6.07 -7.93
C LEU A 48 -5.83 5.13 -7.84
N LYS A 49 -6.78 5.38 -6.92
CA LYS A 49 -8.01 4.63 -6.68
C LYS A 49 -7.77 3.16 -6.31
N SER A 50 -6.69 2.85 -5.59
CA SER A 50 -6.38 1.49 -5.14
C SER A 50 -7.61 0.87 -4.45
N SER A 51 -7.85 -0.43 -4.65
CA SER A 51 -9.11 -1.02 -4.19
C SER A 51 -9.19 -1.23 -2.68
N PHE A 52 -8.04 -1.28 -2.01
CA PHE A 52 -7.94 -1.25 -0.56
C PHE A 52 -6.67 -0.50 -0.15
N VAL A 53 -6.80 0.41 0.81
CA VAL A 53 -5.68 1.21 1.37
C VAL A 53 -5.81 1.22 2.88
N ALA A 54 -4.75 0.80 3.56
CA ALA A 54 -4.66 0.84 5.01
C ALA A 54 -3.30 1.35 5.47
N ARG A 55 -3.25 1.80 6.72
CA ARG A 55 -2.02 2.11 7.44
C ARG A 55 -2.02 1.38 8.78
N ALA A 56 -0.91 0.74 9.11
CA ALA A 56 -0.73 -0.02 10.34
C ALA A 56 0.55 0.41 11.05
N PHE A 57 0.66 0.09 12.34
CA PHE A 57 1.85 0.36 13.14
C PHE A 57 2.34 -0.92 13.80
N VAL A 58 3.59 -1.29 13.55
CA VAL A 58 4.17 -2.54 14.05
C VAL A 58 4.19 -2.64 15.58
N GLY A 59 4.11 -1.52 16.30
CA GLY A 59 4.02 -1.49 17.76
C GLY A 59 2.67 -1.99 18.31
N ASP A 60 1.66 -2.16 17.45
CA ASP A 60 0.37 -2.75 17.78
C ASP A 60 0.12 -3.99 16.91
N MET A 61 0.58 -5.13 17.42
CA MET A 61 0.60 -6.39 16.67
C MET A 61 -0.80 -6.92 16.36
N GLU A 62 -1.74 -6.81 17.30
CA GLU A 62 -3.10 -7.35 17.11
C GLU A 62 -3.86 -6.56 16.05
N LYS A 63 -3.84 -5.22 16.11
CA LYS A 63 -4.47 -4.39 15.07
C LYS A 63 -3.80 -4.54 13.72
N THR A 64 -2.47 -4.65 13.70
CA THR A 64 -1.73 -4.89 12.44
C THR A 64 -2.12 -6.22 11.82
N LYS A 65 -2.25 -7.29 12.62
CA LYS A 65 -2.70 -8.61 12.17
C LYS A 65 -4.13 -8.55 11.62
N GLU A 66 -5.06 -7.87 12.31
CA GLU A 66 -6.43 -7.68 11.83
C GLU A 66 -6.48 -7.00 10.46
N ILE A 67 -5.70 -5.94 10.26
CA ILE A 67 -5.60 -5.21 8.99
C ILE A 67 -5.01 -6.10 7.88
N MET A 68 -3.95 -6.86 8.20
CA MET A 68 -3.34 -7.78 7.23
C MET A 68 -4.31 -8.87 6.78
N ILE A 69 -5.09 -9.45 7.70
CA ILE A 69 -6.13 -10.45 7.38
C ILE A 69 -7.17 -9.84 6.44
N GLN A 70 -7.65 -8.63 6.74
CA GLN A 70 -8.60 -7.93 5.87
C GLN A 70 -8.03 -7.66 4.47
N ALA A 71 -6.77 -7.23 4.38
CA ALA A 71 -6.11 -6.96 3.11
C ALA A 71 -5.88 -8.22 2.27
N ILE A 72 -5.57 -9.36 2.90
CA ILE A 72 -5.40 -10.66 2.21
C ILE A 72 -6.74 -11.17 1.69
N ASN A 73 -7.82 -11.00 2.46
CA ASN A 73 -9.16 -11.41 2.07
C ASN A 73 -9.83 -10.45 1.07
N HIS A 74 -9.27 -9.27 0.84
CA HIS A 74 -9.81 -8.29 -0.09
C HIS A 74 -9.65 -8.75 -1.54
N ASN A 75 -10.74 -8.72 -2.32
CA ASN A 75 -10.70 -9.03 -3.75
C ASN A 75 -10.15 -7.85 -4.56
N GLY A 76 -8.82 -7.74 -4.63
CA GLY A 76 -8.12 -6.79 -5.49
C GLY A 76 -6.78 -6.32 -4.92
N TYR A 77 -6.27 -5.22 -5.46
CA TYR A 77 -5.02 -4.65 -4.99
C TYR A 77 -5.20 -3.95 -3.64
N ALA A 78 -4.63 -4.57 -2.60
CA ALA A 78 -4.55 -4.01 -1.26
C ALA A 78 -3.15 -3.44 -0.97
N PHE A 79 -3.11 -2.17 -0.57
CA PHE A 79 -1.91 -1.44 -0.16
C PHE A 79 -1.93 -1.22 1.36
N ILE A 80 -0.83 -1.58 2.03
CA ILE A 80 -0.61 -1.33 3.46
C ILE A 80 0.66 -0.50 3.64
N ASP A 81 0.53 0.68 4.23
CA ASP A 81 1.66 1.46 4.77
C ASP A 81 1.93 0.99 6.22
N LEU A 82 2.96 0.19 6.42
CA LEU A 82 3.32 -0.35 7.73
C LEU A 82 4.41 0.51 8.36
N LEU A 83 4.03 1.33 9.35
CA LEU A 83 4.95 2.14 10.12
C LEU A 83 5.81 1.22 11.01
N CYS A 84 7.11 1.20 10.75
CA CYS A 84 8.06 0.30 11.40
C CYS A 84 9.35 1.06 11.80
N PRO A 85 9.58 1.36 13.08
CA PRO A 85 10.75 2.13 13.51
C PRO A 85 12.07 1.42 13.18
N CYS A 86 13.05 2.14 12.62
CA CYS A 86 14.42 1.65 12.46
C CYS A 86 15.30 2.09 13.64
N VAL A 87 15.42 1.22 14.65
CA VAL A 87 16.17 1.51 15.89
C VAL A 87 17.65 1.84 15.67
N THR A 88 18.25 1.36 14.57
CA THR A 88 19.67 1.57 14.29
C THR A 88 19.97 2.95 13.69
N PHE A 89 19.16 3.40 12.74
CA PHE A 89 19.48 4.57 11.89
C PHE A 89 18.49 5.73 12.02
N ASN A 90 17.24 5.50 12.40
CA ASN A 90 16.27 6.57 12.63
C ASN A 90 15.97 6.69 14.13
N ARG A 91 16.73 7.56 14.80
CA ARG A 91 16.58 7.86 16.23
C ARG A 91 15.50 8.90 16.53
N VAL A 92 14.88 9.49 15.51
CA VAL A 92 13.82 10.49 15.66
C VAL A 92 12.47 9.80 15.70
N ASN A 93 12.12 9.05 14.65
CA ASN A 93 10.85 8.34 14.55
C ASN A 93 10.94 6.97 15.24
N THR A 94 10.99 6.99 16.57
CA THR A 94 11.03 5.81 17.44
C THR A 94 9.64 5.20 17.67
N PHE A 95 9.56 4.04 18.32
CA PHE A 95 8.28 3.45 18.75
C PHE A 95 7.41 4.43 19.55
N GLN A 96 8.01 5.16 20.50
CA GLN A 96 7.31 6.14 21.30
C GLN A 96 6.78 7.29 20.43
N TRP A 97 7.62 7.80 19.53
CA TRP A 97 7.24 8.87 18.61
C TRP A 97 6.04 8.46 17.75
N PHE A 98 6.06 7.27 17.16
CA PHE A 98 4.92 6.80 16.37
C PHE A 98 3.66 6.64 17.23
N LYS A 99 3.77 6.14 18.47
CA LYS A 99 2.63 6.04 19.38
C LYS A 99 1.99 7.40 19.68
N GLU A 100 2.78 8.46 19.80
CA GLU A 100 2.29 9.82 20.06
C GLU A 100 1.72 10.50 18.81
N ASN A 101 2.27 10.16 17.63
CA ASN A 101 1.98 10.77 16.34
C ASN A 101 1.05 9.92 15.44
N THR A 102 0.42 8.89 16.01
CA THR A 102 -0.58 8.07 15.32
C THR A 102 -1.86 7.99 16.14
N TYR A 103 -2.96 7.63 15.48
CA TYR A 103 -4.24 7.32 16.13
C TYR A 103 -5.03 6.35 15.24
N TYR A 104 -5.86 5.51 15.84
CA TYR A 104 -6.79 4.69 15.08
C TYR A 104 -8.01 5.51 14.70
N ILE A 105 -8.43 5.39 13.44
CA ILE A 105 -9.71 5.94 12.98
C ILE A 105 -10.85 5.31 13.77
N ASP A 106 -11.89 6.10 14.03
CA ASP A 106 -13.12 5.63 14.63
C ASP A 106 -14.12 5.16 13.56
N ASN A 107 -15.29 4.67 14.02
CA ASN A 107 -16.35 4.20 13.15
C ASN A 107 -17.11 5.32 12.41
N SER A 108 -16.79 6.60 12.66
CA SER A 108 -17.40 7.73 11.94
C SER A 108 -16.75 7.94 10.57
N HIS A 109 -15.55 7.39 10.34
CA HIS A 109 -14.88 7.44 9.06
C HIS A 109 -15.55 6.50 8.05
N ASP A 110 -16.04 7.07 6.95
CA ASP A 110 -16.55 6.30 5.81
C ASP A 110 -15.38 5.89 4.91
N GLN A 111 -14.97 4.63 5.04
CA GLN A 111 -13.91 4.03 4.23
C GLN A 111 -14.26 3.90 2.73
N TYR A 112 -15.50 4.11 2.31
CA TYR A 112 -15.89 4.04 0.89
C TYR A 112 -15.89 5.41 0.20
N ASP A 113 -15.72 6.49 0.97
CA ASP A 113 -15.67 7.87 0.47
C ASP A 113 -14.21 8.30 0.20
N GLN A 114 -13.88 8.43 -1.09
CA GLN A 114 -12.53 8.80 -1.53
C GLN A 114 -12.13 10.21 -1.05
N GLU A 115 -13.07 11.16 -0.99
CA GLU A 115 -12.76 12.55 -0.62
C GLU A 115 -12.46 12.64 0.88
N LYS A 116 -13.28 12.00 1.71
CA LYS A 116 -13.05 11.93 3.16
C LYS A 116 -11.74 11.21 3.47
N ALA A 117 -11.48 10.08 2.81
CA ALA A 117 -10.22 9.37 2.94
C ALA A 117 -9.02 10.24 2.55
N MET A 118 -9.12 11.01 1.47
CA MET A 118 -8.06 11.94 1.05
C MET A 118 -7.83 13.04 2.10
N ARG A 119 -8.89 13.69 2.58
CA ARG A 119 -8.79 14.74 3.62
C ARG A 119 -8.15 14.21 4.90
N LEU A 120 -8.51 13.00 5.30
CA LEU A 120 -7.96 12.32 6.47
C LEU A 120 -6.44 12.12 6.36
N VAL A 121 -5.97 11.62 5.22
CA VAL A 121 -4.55 11.24 5.05
C VAL A 121 -3.63 12.40 4.71
N LEU A 122 -4.19 13.53 4.23
CA LEU A 122 -3.45 14.77 4.01
C LEU A 122 -3.21 15.56 5.30
N ASN A 123 -3.90 15.23 6.40
CA ASN A 123 -3.62 15.82 7.69
C ASN A 123 -2.26 15.34 8.21
N THR A 124 -1.29 16.26 8.33
CA THR A 124 0.09 15.96 8.70
C THR A 124 0.34 15.96 10.21
N ASN A 125 -0.64 16.31 11.04
CA ASN A 125 -0.44 16.42 12.49
C ASN A 125 -0.24 15.06 13.15
N LYS A 126 -1.07 14.07 12.77
CA LYS A 126 -0.96 12.69 13.21
C LYS A 126 -1.38 11.75 12.10
N PHE A 127 -0.75 10.59 12.02
CA PHE A 127 -1.08 9.57 11.03
C PHE A 127 -2.27 8.72 11.48
N ALA A 128 -3.34 8.74 10.69
CA ALA A 128 -4.47 7.84 10.85
C ALA A 128 -4.05 6.39 10.56
N LEU A 129 -4.41 5.47 11.46
CA LEU A 129 -4.22 4.02 11.37
C LEU A 129 -5.58 3.34 11.17
N GLY A 130 -5.57 2.20 10.48
CA GLY A 130 -6.77 1.43 10.15
C GLY A 130 -6.95 1.25 8.65
N VAL A 131 -8.14 0.80 8.25
CA VAL A 131 -8.55 0.72 6.84
C VAL A 131 -9.07 2.09 6.42
N LEU A 132 -8.28 2.78 5.60
CA LEU A 132 -8.51 4.19 5.28
C LEU A 132 -9.43 4.34 4.07
N TYR A 133 -9.36 3.41 3.12
CA TYR A 133 -10.14 3.47 1.90
C TYR A 133 -10.37 2.07 1.31
N ILE A 134 -11.59 1.80 0.85
CA ILE A 134 -11.99 0.62 0.09
C ILE A 134 -12.78 1.09 -1.13
N ASN A 135 -12.34 0.68 -2.32
CA ASN A 135 -13.07 0.91 -3.57
C ASN A 135 -13.64 -0.39 -4.12
N LEU A 136 -14.94 -0.59 -3.92
CA LEU A 136 -15.66 -1.77 -4.38
C LEU A 136 -15.90 -1.80 -5.90
N ASN A 137 -15.78 -0.66 -6.58
CA ASN A 137 -16.06 -0.56 -8.02
C ASN A 137 -14.85 -0.94 -8.90
N ARG A 138 -13.71 -1.28 -8.30
CA ARG A 138 -12.50 -1.59 -9.05
C ARG A 138 -12.35 -3.09 -9.27
N ARG A 139 -12.51 -3.50 -10.52
CA ARG A 139 -12.24 -4.87 -10.99
C ARG A 139 -10.77 -5.24 -10.84
N THR A 140 -10.50 -6.51 -10.57
CA THR A 140 -9.13 -7.04 -10.55
C THR A 140 -8.51 -7.07 -11.95
N TYR A 141 -7.20 -7.27 -12.03
CA TYR A 141 -6.55 -7.38 -13.34
C TYR A 141 -7.08 -8.60 -14.10
N GLU A 142 -7.21 -9.72 -13.40
CA GLU A 142 -7.71 -11.01 -13.88
C GLU A 142 -9.12 -10.88 -14.43
N GLU A 143 -9.99 -10.12 -13.75
CA GLU A 143 -11.36 -9.85 -14.21
C GLU A 143 -11.42 -9.00 -15.47
N ASN A 144 -10.42 -8.14 -15.72
CA ASN A 144 -10.37 -7.28 -16.90
C ASN A 144 -9.77 -7.98 -18.13
N VAL A 145 -8.96 -9.02 -17.91
CA VAL A 145 -8.32 -9.76 -19.01
C VAL A 145 -9.32 -10.74 -19.62
N ARG A 146 -9.66 -10.53 -20.90
CA ARG A 146 -10.62 -11.36 -21.68
C ARG A 146 -10.30 -12.86 -21.65
N VAL A 147 -9.02 -13.22 -21.54
CA VAL A 147 -8.58 -14.63 -21.47
C VAL A 147 -9.22 -15.37 -20.28
N PHE A 148 -9.55 -14.66 -19.20
CA PHE A 148 -10.15 -15.24 -18.00
C PHE A 148 -11.68 -15.11 -17.91
N GLU A 149 -12.33 -14.57 -18.94
CA GLU A 149 -13.78 -14.31 -18.96
C GLU A 149 -14.61 -15.59 -18.82
N ASN A 150 -14.29 -16.61 -19.63
CA ASN A 150 -15.04 -17.88 -19.67
C ASN A 150 -14.39 -19.01 -18.87
N ASN A 151 -13.14 -18.83 -18.45
CA ASN A 151 -12.39 -19.85 -17.73
C ASN A 151 -11.40 -19.16 -16.79
N LYS A 152 -11.52 -19.40 -15.48
CA LYS A 152 -10.65 -18.79 -14.46
C LYS A 152 -9.35 -19.57 -14.22
N ASN A 153 -9.21 -20.77 -14.76
CA ASN A 153 -8.02 -21.60 -14.55
C ASN A 153 -6.79 -20.94 -15.18
N PRO A 154 -5.60 -21.04 -14.56
CA PRO A 154 -4.34 -20.60 -15.16
C PRO A 154 -4.12 -21.18 -16.56
N LEU A 155 -3.48 -20.41 -17.45
CA LEU A 155 -3.27 -20.84 -18.85
C LEU A 155 -2.56 -22.19 -18.98
N TYR A 156 -1.58 -22.48 -18.12
CA TYR A 156 -0.83 -23.74 -18.16
C TYR A 156 -1.67 -24.98 -17.81
N GLN A 157 -2.83 -24.81 -17.16
CA GLN A 157 -3.75 -25.89 -16.82
C GLN A 157 -4.81 -26.13 -17.90
N ARG A 158 -4.86 -25.27 -18.94
CA ARG A 158 -5.87 -25.37 -19.99
C ARG A 158 -5.37 -26.27 -21.11
N THR A 159 -6.28 -27.05 -21.67
CA THR A 159 -6.01 -27.83 -22.88
C THR A 159 -6.18 -26.95 -24.12
N LEU A 160 -5.25 -27.11 -25.07
CA LEU A 160 -5.32 -26.45 -26.37
C LEU A 160 -6.45 -27.06 -27.20
N ASP A 161 -7.37 -26.22 -27.65
CA ASP A 161 -8.37 -26.60 -28.66
C ASP A 161 -7.69 -26.65 -30.04
N LYS A 162 -7.25 -27.86 -30.42
CA LYS A 162 -6.56 -28.13 -31.69
C LYS A 162 -7.41 -27.74 -32.90
N THR A 163 -8.73 -27.87 -32.82
CA THR A 163 -9.64 -27.54 -33.92
C THR A 163 -9.69 -26.04 -34.15
N LYS A 164 -9.82 -25.24 -33.07
CA LYS A 164 -9.74 -23.76 -33.17
C LYS A 164 -8.39 -23.29 -33.70
N LEU A 165 -7.28 -23.91 -33.26
CA LEU A 165 -5.95 -23.57 -33.75
C LEU A 165 -5.81 -23.85 -35.25
N SER A 166 -6.24 -25.03 -35.71
CA SER A 166 -6.20 -25.38 -37.14
C SER A 166 -7.03 -24.42 -37.98
N ASN A 167 -8.24 -24.04 -37.52
CA ASN A 167 -9.08 -23.08 -38.22
C ASN A 167 -8.41 -21.69 -38.32
N LEU A 168 -7.76 -21.22 -37.26
CA LEU A 168 -7.00 -19.97 -37.26
C LEU A 168 -5.79 -20.02 -38.21
N LEU A 169 -5.04 -21.13 -38.23
CA LEU A 169 -3.91 -21.28 -39.16
C LEU A 169 -4.37 -21.23 -40.63
N ASN A 170 -5.55 -21.77 -40.92
CA ASN A 170 -6.13 -21.73 -42.26
C ASN A 170 -6.56 -20.32 -42.70
N THR A 171 -6.82 -19.36 -41.80
CA THR A 171 -7.15 -17.98 -42.21
C THR A 171 -5.94 -17.19 -42.73
N PHE A 172 -4.71 -17.70 -42.52
CA PHE A 172 -3.48 -17.10 -43.02
C PHE A 172 -3.00 -17.70 -44.35
N ARG A 173 -3.74 -18.66 -44.91
CA ARG A 173 -3.50 -19.25 -46.22
C ARG A 173 -4.41 -18.62 -47.25
#